data_AF-A0A7Y5D0K6-F1
#
_entry.id   AF-A0A7Y5D0K6-F1
#
_cell.length_a   1.000
_cell.length_b   1.000
_cell.length_c   1.000
_cell.angle_alpha   90.00
_cell.angle_beta   90.00
_cell.angle_gamma   90.00
#
_symmetry.space_group_name_H-M   'P 1'
#
loop_
_entity.id
_entity.type
_entity.pdbx_description
1 polymer ?
#
loop_
_entity_poly.entity_id
_entity_poly.type
_entity_poly.pdbx_seq_one_letter_code
_entity_poly.pdbx_strand_id
1 'polypeptide(L)'
;MKSRIINVLIFLLLYSACATITSPNGGPKDLKPPKLVSSSPSNNQKNFLGETVILTFNEYIRLNNPKEEIIISPSAGKEVEIKMRKNEVSIKPKDGWKGETTYSIQFREGIKDASEGNAPLNLKLAFSTGDIIDSLKLSGKVFDLPKGIAAEKITVAIFEADTFDIFSDSPSYFTKTDKAGNFSLENIKEGVYKIYAFDDKNKNLKVESRAERYGFVADKIDLKHNTDSLDMGLVMMDSRPLKINSIRSLGIKSRLRFNKFITGYKIEGDSNTINSFGDDQAEVLFWNPPTLGDSIKLRITAIDSLSNVTDSIFYIKKTPNQPNNDAFKWSTSDPTLESETGKFKAIMNFNKPITTINFDSVYIERDTVNVIPITKEDITIDNQKKTLTIEKELDKKLFKAEKDPVFILKTGKGFVYTIENDTSKATSRPVYTLWPEDSGIVLVEVTTSEKDFIIQLVSSDGKIAASVRNLKTFSFKNINPTEYQLRAIVDTNKNGTWDPGNIFKGIEPERVIYYKNSEGARSFPLRANWDVGPLILRF
;
A
#
# COMPACT_ATOMS: atom_id res chain seq x y z
N MET A 1 -59.86 27.37 59.61
CA MET A 1 -59.72 26.08 58.90
C MET A 1 -58.68 26.06 57.78
N LYS A 2 -58.33 27.17 57.09
CA LYS A 2 -57.34 27.15 55.99
C LYS A 2 -55.87 26.94 56.42
N SER A 3 -55.47 27.38 57.61
CA SER A 3 -54.07 27.22 58.09
C SER A 3 -53.72 25.80 58.55
N ARG A 4 -54.68 25.00 59.04
CA ARG A 4 -54.42 23.61 59.47
C ARG A 4 -54.23 22.65 58.29
N ILE A 5 -54.88 22.89 57.15
CA ILE A 5 -54.73 22.06 55.94
C ILE A 5 -53.36 22.27 55.29
N ILE A 6 -52.85 23.51 55.31
CA ILE A 6 -51.50 23.84 54.79
C ILE A 6 -50.40 23.18 55.62
N ASN A 7 -50.54 23.17 56.96
CA ASN A 7 -49.55 22.52 57.82
C ASN A 7 -49.57 20.99 57.71
N VAL A 8 -50.73 20.37 57.44
CA VAL A 8 -50.84 18.92 57.19
C VAL A 8 -50.27 18.55 55.80
N LEU A 9 -50.45 19.41 54.78
CA LEU A 9 -49.88 19.19 53.45
C LEU A 9 -48.35 19.32 53.44
N ILE A 10 -47.80 20.26 54.22
CA ILE A 10 -46.34 20.45 54.37
C ILE A 10 -45.72 19.29 55.16
N PHE A 11 -46.42 18.73 56.15
CA PHE A 11 -45.92 17.57 56.91
C PHE A 11 -45.94 16.26 56.09
N LEU A 12 -46.87 16.10 55.14
CA LEU A 12 -46.91 14.95 54.23
C LEU A 12 -45.81 14.99 53.15
N LEU A 13 -45.35 16.18 52.75
CA LEU A 13 -44.27 16.36 51.76
C LEU A 13 -42.86 16.09 52.33
N LEU A 14 -42.72 15.94 53.65
CA LEU A 14 -41.42 15.65 54.29
C LEU A 14 -41.11 14.14 54.43
N TYR A 15 -42.04 13.26 54.06
CA TYR A 15 -41.83 11.79 54.10
C TYR A 15 -41.58 11.15 52.72
N SER A 16 -41.48 11.93 51.64
CA SER A 16 -41.16 11.44 50.29
C SER A 16 -39.66 11.47 49.96
N ALA A 17 -38.79 11.49 50.98
CA ALA A 17 -37.36 11.21 50.79
C ALA A 17 -37.15 9.71 50.56
N CYS A 18 -37.47 9.24 49.35
CA CYS A 18 -36.95 7.98 48.85
C CYS A 18 -35.42 8.06 48.84
N ALA A 19 -34.77 7.18 49.59
CA ALA A 19 -33.36 6.89 49.46
C ALA A 19 -33.04 6.56 47.99
N THR A 20 -32.20 7.38 47.36
CA THR A 20 -31.59 7.04 46.08
C THR A 20 -30.63 5.89 46.30
N ILE A 21 -30.90 4.72 45.72
CA ILE A 21 -29.95 3.61 45.65
C ILE A 21 -28.87 4.04 44.65
N THR A 22 -27.83 4.72 45.13
CA THR A 22 -26.58 4.84 44.37
C THR A 22 -25.85 3.51 44.48
N SER A 23 -25.49 2.92 43.34
CA SER A 23 -24.60 1.76 43.31
C SER A 23 -23.34 2.09 44.11
N PRO A 24 -22.83 1.18 44.95
CA PRO A 24 -21.58 1.41 45.66
C PRO A 24 -20.50 1.77 44.63
N ASN A 25 -19.77 2.85 44.87
CA ASN A 25 -18.58 3.15 44.07
C ASN A 25 -17.67 1.93 44.18
N GLY A 26 -17.41 1.28 43.04
CA GLY A 26 -16.52 0.13 42.97
C GLY A 26 -15.16 0.49 43.58
N GLY A 27 -14.50 -0.50 44.17
CA GLY A 27 -13.13 -0.33 44.64
C GLY A 27 -12.18 0.13 43.52
N PRO A 28 -10.97 0.59 43.88
CA PRO A 28 -9.98 0.96 42.87
C PRO A 28 -9.77 -0.20 41.90
N LYS A 29 -9.73 0.11 40.60
CA LYS A 29 -9.51 -0.86 39.53
C LYS A 29 -8.22 -1.66 39.80
N ASP A 30 -8.29 -2.98 39.72
CA ASP A 30 -7.09 -3.81 39.77
C ASP A 30 -6.31 -3.69 38.45
N LEU A 31 -5.02 -3.40 38.57
CA LEU A 31 -4.10 -3.24 37.44
C LEU A 31 -3.07 -4.37 37.37
N LYS A 32 -3.08 -5.30 38.34
CA LYS A 32 -2.12 -6.40 38.38
C LYS A 32 -2.55 -7.50 37.39
N PRO A 33 -1.64 -7.98 36.54
CA PRO A 33 -1.91 -9.13 35.70
C PRO A 33 -1.74 -10.46 36.49
N PRO A 34 -2.30 -11.57 35.98
CA PRO A 34 -2.15 -12.87 36.60
C PRO A 34 -0.69 -13.31 36.55
N LYS A 35 -0.20 -13.87 37.65
CA LYS A 35 1.17 -14.38 37.80
C LYS A 35 1.20 -15.88 37.60
N LEU A 36 2.13 -16.35 36.77
CA LEU A 36 2.41 -17.78 36.60
C LEU A 36 3.00 -18.33 37.92
N VAL A 37 2.32 -19.32 38.50
CA VAL A 37 2.74 -20.01 39.74
C VAL A 37 3.57 -21.25 39.40
N SER A 38 3.12 -22.03 38.44
CA SER A 38 3.80 -23.25 38.00
C SER A 38 3.50 -23.55 36.53
N SER A 39 4.39 -24.34 35.92
CA SER A 39 4.21 -24.87 34.58
C SER A 39 4.76 -26.30 34.51
N SER A 40 4.11 -27.13 33.70
CA SER A 40 4.60 -28.44 33.28
C SER A 40 4.55 -28.47 31.76
N PRO A 41 5.68 -28.48 31.04
CA PRO A 41 7.04 -28.50 31.55
C PRO A 41 7.39 -27.22 32.32
N SER A 42 8.40 -27.32 33.19
CA SER A 42 9.04 -26.14 33.79
C SER A 42 9.81 -25.35 32.73
N ASN A 43 9.99 -24.04 32.95
CA ASN A 43 10.71 -23.22 31.98
C ASN A 43 12.17 -23.70 31.80
N ASN A 44 12.57 -23.82 30.54
CA ASN A 44 13.82 -24.43 30.04
C ASN A 44 14.00 -25.92 30.38
N GLN A 45 12.92 -26.65 30.66
CA GLN A 45 12.99 -28.10 30.86
C GLN A 45 13.44 -28.81 29.57
N LYS A 46 14.39 -29.73 29.71
CA LYS A 46 14.84 -30.66 28.68
C LYS A 46 14.12 -32.00 28.79
N ASN A 47 14.16 -32.79 27.73
CA ASN A 47 13.59 -34.15 27.67
C ASN A 47 12.14 -34.20 28.14
N PHE A 48 11.32 -33.23 27.71
CA PHE A 48 9.90 -33.24 28.01
C PHE A 48 9.19 -34.34 27.22
N LEU A 49 8.62 -35.31 27.94
CA LEU A 49 7.91 -36.48 27.38
C LEU A 49 6.38 -36.38 27.49
N GLY A 50 5.87 -35.27 28.03
CA GLY A 50 4.43 -35.08 28.21
C GLY A 50 3.73 -34.68 26.90
N GLU A 51 2.44 -34.98 26.79
CA GLU A 51 1.64 -34.56 25.63
C GLU A 51 1.04 -33.16 25.79
N THR A 52 0.85 -32.71 27.04
CA THR A 52 0.11 -31.49 27.35
C THR A 52 0.99 -30.55 28.15
N VAL A 53 1.08 -29.30 27.69
CA VAL A 53 1.66 -28.20 28.46
C VAL A 53 0.56 -27.63 29.35
N ILE A 54 0.84 -27.51 30.65
CA ILE A 54 -0.10 -26.99 31.65
C ILE A 54 0.55 -25.80 32.36
N LEU A 55 -0.18 -24.69 32.47
CA LEU A 55 0.22 -23.49 33.18
C LEU A 55 -0.81 -23.15 34.25
N THR A 56 -0.36 -22.93 35.49
CA THR A 56 -1.22 -22.57 36.63
C THR A 56 -0.89 -21.17 37.12
N PHE A 57 -1.91 -20.33 37.29
CA PHE A 57 -1.82 -18.94 37.72
C PHE A 57 -2.30 -18.76 39.17
N ASN A 58 -1.94 -17.64 39.80
CA ASN A 58 -2.34 -17.29 41.17
C ASN A 58 -3.81 -16.85 41.29
N GLU A 59 -4.49 -16.63 40.16
CA GLU A 59 -5.85 -16.10 40.10
C GLU A 59 -6.60 -16.63 38.88
N TYR A 60 -7.91 -16.40 38.83
CA TYR A 60 -8.74 -16.83 37.70
C TYR A 60 -8.41 -16.01 36.46
N ILE A 61 -8.34 -16.73 35.34
CA ILE A 61 -7.98 -16.17 34.06
C ILE A 61 -9.13 -16.30 33.05
N ARG A 62 -8.98 -15.62 31.93
CA ARG A 62 -9.78 -15.79 30.71
C ARG A 62 -8.87 -15.87 29.50
N LEU A 63 -9.27 -16.68 28.53
CA LEU A 63 -8.62 -16.70 27.22
C LEU A 63 -9.16 -15.57 26.35
N ASN A 64 -8.28 -14.91 25.60
CA ASN A 64 -8.63 -13.84 24.67
C ASN A 64 -7.99 -14.11 23.31
N ASN A 65 -8.79 -14.55 22.33
CA ASN A 65 -8.32 -14.97 21.01
C ASN A 65 -7.07 -15.88 21.06
N PRO A 66 -7.10 -16.99 21.83
CA PRO A 66 -5.91 -17.78 22.15
C PRO A 66 -5.20 -18.34 20.91
N LYS A 67 -5.94 -18.69 19.85
CA LYS A 67 -5.36 -19.16 18.58
C LYS A 67 -4.49 -18.11 17.87
N GLU A 68 -4.70 -16.83 18.16
CA GLU A 68 -3.96 -15.72 17.55
C GLU A 68 -2.89 -15.15 18.49
N GLU A 69 -3.20 -15.06 19.78
CA GLU A 69 -2.33 -14.41 20.75
C GLU A 69 -1.31 -15.37 21.39
N ILE A 70 -1.61 -16.68 21.44
CA ILE A 70 -0.68 -17.70 21.92
C ILE A 70 0.11 -18.26 20.73
N ILE A 71 1.36 -17.86 20.63
CA ILE A 71 2.28 -18.23 19.55
C ILE A 71 3.15 -19.37 20.04
N ILE A 72 3.21 -20.46 19.26
CA ILE A 72 4.05 -21.62 19.53
C ILE A 72 5.06 -21.73 18.40
N SER A 73 6.35 -21.61 18.74
CA SER A 73 7.47 -21.63 17.80
C SER A 73 8.52 -22.66 18.24
N PRO A 74 8.90 -23.64 17.40
CA PRO A 74 8.39 -23.86 16.05
C PRO A 74 6.92 -24.33 16.05
N SER A 75 6.27 -24.26 14.88
CA SER A 75 4.85 -24.62 14.77
C SER A 75 4.59 -26.03 15.30
N ALA A 76 3.64 -26.16 16.21
CA ALA A 76 3.18 -27.43 16.77
C ALA A 76 2.08 -28.11 15.91
N GLY A 77 1.94 -27.71 14.64
CA GLY A 77 0.96 -28.27 13.71
C GLY A 77 -0.29 -27.41 13.52
N LYS A 78 -1.21 -27.86 12.67
CA LYS A 78 -2.42 -27.08 12.28
C LYS A 78 -3.51 -27.06 13.35
N GLU A 79 -3.57 -28.10 14.18
CA GLU A 79 -4.59 -28.24 15.21
C GLU A 79 -3.93 -28.32 16.60
N VAL A 80 -4.04 -27.23 17.35
CA VAL A 80 -3.63 -27.17 18.76
C VAL A 80 -4.86 -26.87 19.61
N GLU A 81 -5.14 -27.76 20.55
CA GLU A 81 -6.19 -27.58 21.53
C GLU A 81 -5.68 -26.70 22.67
N ILE A 82 -6.34 -25.56 22.91
CA ILE A 82 -6.06 -24.68 24.04
C ILE A 82 -7.32 -24.59 24.89
N LYS A 83 -7.26 -25.12 26.11
CA LYS A 83 -8.38 -25.12 27.07
C LYS A 83 -7.99 -24.36 28.33
N MET A 84 -9.01 -23.85 29.00
CA MET A 84 -8.86 -23.14 30.26
C MET A 84 -9.83 -23.69 31.30
N ARG A 85 -9.36 -23.82 32.53
CA ARG A 85 -10.18 -24.18 33.69
C ARG A 85 -9.73 -23.35 34.89
N LYS A 86 -10.57 -22.40 35.32
CA LYS A 86 -10.30 -21.49 36.46
C LYS A 86 -9.00 -20.70 36.27
N ASN A 87 -7.94 -21.10 36.96
CA ASN A 87 -6.61 -20.50 36.95
C ASN A 87 -5.60 -21.33 36.14
N GLU A 88 -6.04 -22.27 35.33
CA GLU A 88 -5.18 -23.17 34.56
C GLU A 88 -5.44 -23.06 33.04
N VAL A 89 -4.37 -23.06 32.25
CA VAL A 89 -4.40 -23.23 30.79
C VAL A 89 -3.70 -24.54 30.42
N SER A 90 -4.33 -25.33 29.56
CA SER A 90 -3.72 -26.49 28.93
C SER A 90 -3.58 -26.30 27.42
N ILE A 91 -2.44 -26.71 26.87
CA ILE A 91 -2.09 -26.64 25.46
C ILE A 91 -1.68 -28.03 25.00
N LYS A 92 -2.42 -28.59 24.04
CA LYS A 92 -2.19 -29.94 23.49
C LYS A 92 -2.24 -29.91 21.96
N PRO A 93 -1.10 -30.05 21.26
CA PRO A 93 -1.08 -30.32 19.83
C PRO A 93 -1.75 -31.66 19.51
N LYS A 94 -2.61 -31.70 18.49
CA LYS A 94 -3.33 -32.93 18.12
C LYS A 94 -2.41 -34.06 17.66
N ASP A 95 -1.36 -33.70 16.92
CA ASP A 95 -0.37 -34.65 16.39
C ASP A 95 0.80 -34.88 17.38
N GLY A 96 0.74 -34.28 18.57
CA GLY A 96 1.80 -34.33 19.57
C GLY A 96 2.96 -33.35 19.33
N TRP A 97 3.90 -33.31 20.26
CA TRP A 97 5.13 -32.52 20.15
C TRP A 97 6.16 -33.28 19.30
N LYS A 98 6.85 -32.60 18.39
CA LYS A 98 7.94 -33.21 17.61
C LYS A 98 9.11 -33.54 18.53
N GLY A 99 9.77 -34.68 18.27
CA GLY A 99 10.98 -35.08 18.99
C GLY A 99 12.17 -34.15 18.69
N GLU A 100 13.16 -34.12 19.59
CA GLU A 100 14.40 -33.34 19.47
C GLU A 100 14.18 -31.87 19.06
N THR A 101 13.15 -31.25 19.62
CA THR A 101 12.71 -29.90 19.23
C THR A 101 12.59 -29.01 20.46
N THR A 102 13.20 -27.83 20.39
CA THR A 102 12.97 -26.75 21.35
C THR A 102 11.71 -25.98 20.99
N TYR A 103 10.73 -25.93 21.88
CA TYR A 103 9.51 -25.15 21.75
C TYR A 103 9.55 -23.91 22.65
N SER A 104 9.11 -22.78 22.11
CA SER A 104 8.88 -21.52 22.81
C SER A 104 7.43 -21.11 22.62
N ILE A 105 6.73 -20.90 23.72
CA ILE A 105 5.32 -20.47 23.76
C ILE A 105 5.27 -19.05 24.31
N GLN A 106 4.79 -18.11 23.50
CA GLN A 106 4.57 -16.72 23.88
C GLN A 106 3.08 -16.44 24.00
N PHE A 107 2.63 -15.86 25.11
CA PHE A 107 1.20 -15.77 25.43
C PHE A 107 0.56 -14.44 25.08
N ARG A 108 1.35 -13.37 24.87
CA ARG A 108 0.92 -12.01 24.50
C ARG A 108 -0.37 -11.59 25.25
N GLU A 109 -1.42 -11.21 24.54
CA GLU A 109 -2.73 -10.82 25.12
C GLU A 109 -3.69 -12.02 25.26
N GLY A 110 -3.20 -13.25 25.09
CA GLY A 110 -3.97 -14.49 25.01
C GLY A 110 -4.49 -15.00 26.35
N ILE A 111 -3.83 -14.61 27.43
CA ILE A 111 -4.23 -14.89 28.82
C ILE A 111 -4.39 -13.56 29.53
N LYS A 112 -5.54 -13.37 30.17
CA LYS A 112 -5.87 -12.17 30.95
C LYS A 112 -6.45 -12.57 32.28
N ASP A 113 -6.38 -11.70 33.29
CA ASP A 113 -7.20 -11.94 34.49
C ASP A 113 -8.69 -11.89 34.14
N ALA A 114 -9.48 -12.61 34.94
CA ALA A 114 -10.92 -12.74 34.71
C ALA A 114 -11.72 -11.47 35.08
N SER A 115 -11.16 -10.58 35.89
CA SER A 115 -11.86 -9.43 36.49
C SER A 115 -11.77 -8.18 35.60
N GLU A 116 -10.55 -7.64 35.42
CA GLU A 116 -10.24 -6.35 34.79
C GLU A 116 -9.57 -6.51 33.41
N GLY A 117 -9.07 -7.71 33.08
CA GLY A 117 -8.56 -8.02 31.74
C GLY A 117 -7.13 -7.59 31.46
N ASN A 118 -6.32 -7.44 32.49
CA ASN A 118 -4.88 -7.23 32.44
C ASN A 118 -4.18 -8.49 31.92
N ALA A 119 -3.34 -8.35 30.91
CA ALA A 119 -2.51 -9.42 30.37
C ALA A 119 -1.13 -9.43 31.03
N PRO A 120 -0.52 -10.60 31.29
CA PRO A 120 0.87 -10.70 31.73
C PRO A 120 1.84 -10.15 30.68
N LEU A 121 2.69 -9.21 31.07
CA LEU A 121 3.72 -8.68 30.20
C LEU A 121 4.81 -9.74 29.93
N ASN A 122 5.13 -10.00 28.66
CA ASN A 122 6.22 -10.88 28.21
C ASN A 122 6.17 -12.32 28.79
N LEU A 123 4.97 -12.85 29.10
CA LEU A 123 4.82 -14.22 29.54
C LEU A 123 5.25 -15.18 28.42
N LYS A 124 6.24 -16.01 28.74
CA LYS A 124 6.79 -17.02 27.84
C LYS A 124 7.16 -18.30 28.59
N LEU A 125 7.14 -19.42 27.87
CA LEU A 125 7.60 -20.73 28.33
C LEU A 125 8.44 -21.37 27.23
N ALA A 126 9.70 -21.72 27.52
CA ALA A 126 10.54 -22.51 26.63
C ALA A 126 10.77 -23.91 27.21
N PHE A 127 10.81 -24.94 26.38
CA PHE A 127 11.15 -26.31 26.77
C PHE A 127 11.67 -27.09 25.55
N SER A 128 12.25 -28.26 25.76
CA SER A 128 12.69 -29.14 24.68
C SER A 128 12.23 -30.57 24.90
N THR A 129 11.84 -31.22 23.81
CA THR A 129 11.60 -32.68 23.78
C THR A 129 12.90 -33.47 23.65
N GLY A 130 14.04 -32.82 23.37
CA GLY A 130 15.38 -33.39 23.40
C GLY A 130 16.23 -32.90 24.57
N ASP A 131 17.53 -33.17 24.54
CA ASP A 131 18.50 -32.88 25.60
C ASP A 131 19.13 -31.48 25.52
N ILE A 132 18.85 -30.75 24.44
CA ILE A 132 19.34 -29.40 24.14
C ILE A 132 18.17 -28.41 24.17
N ILE A 133 18.44 -27.17 24.63
CA ILE A 133 17.55 -26.03 24.48
C ILE A 133 18.23 -25.07 23.51
N ASP A 134 17.61 -24.87 22.35
CA ASP A 134 18.03 -23.85 21.39
C ASP A 134 17.89 -22.45 22.02
N SER A 135 18.84 -21.57 21.74
CA SER A 135 19.00 -20.31 22.49
C SER A 135 19.24 -19.08 21.63
N LEU A 136 19.38 -19.23 20.31
CA LEU A 136 19.64 -18.09 19.44
C LEU A 136 18.41 -17.19 19.34
N LYS A 137 18.69 -15.90 19.16
CA LYS A 137 17.71 -14.83 19.06
C LYS A 137 17.88 -14.06 17.77
N LEU A 138 16.76 -13.72 17.14
CA LEU A 138 16.68 -12.82 15.99
C LEU A 138 15.67 -11.72 16.27
N SER A 139 16.09 -10.45 16.18
CA SER A 139 15.22 -9.30 16.50
C SER A 139 15.49 -8.09 15.63
N GLY A 140 14.49 -7.22 15.52
CA GLY A 140 14.56 -6.00 14.73
C GLY A 140 13.21 -5.31 14.60
N LYS A 141 13.00 -4.52 13.54
CA LYS A 141 11.79 -3.72 13.37
C LYS A 141 11.10 -3.94 12.02
N VAL A 142 9.79 -3.73 12.02
CA VAL A 142 8.99 -3.70 10.80
C VAL A 142 8.26 -2.36 10.71
N PHE A 143 8.28 -1.77 9.53
CA PHE A 143 7.59 -0.52 9.24
C PHE A 143 6.85 -0.60 7.91
N ASP A 144 5.75 0.13 7.78
CA ASP A 144 5.09 0.37 6.50
C ASP A 144 6.02 1.27 5.67
N LEU A 145 6.62 0.78 4.58
CA LEU A 145 7.65 1.52 3.86
C LEU A 145 7.12 2.80 3.19
N PRO A 146 5.98 2.76 2.46
CA PRO A 146 5.39 3.98 1.90
C PRO A 146 5.07 5.03 2.96
N LYS A 147 4.55 4.65 4.13
CA LYS A 147 4.23 5.59 5.21
C LYS A 147 5.41 5.88 6.13
N GLY A 148 6.45 5.06 6.09
CA GLY A 148 7.58 4.92 7.01
C GLY A 148 7.21 4.81 8.50
N ILE A 149 6.00 4.37 8.86
CA ILE A 149 5.56 4.26 10.27
C ILE A 149 5.73 2.83 10.78
N ALA A 150 5.95 2.67 12.09
CA ALA A 150 5.99 1.36 12.73
C ALA A 150 4.73 0.54 12.39
N ALA A 151 4.92 -0.75 12.08
CA ALA A 151 3.84 -1.65 11.73
C ALA A 151 3.56 -2.62 12.88
N GLU A 152 2.44 -2.43 13.56
CA GLU A 152 1.97 -3.26 14.68
C GLU A 152 1.27 -4.55 14.18
N LYS A 153 1.38 -5.64 14.96
CA LYS A 153 0.69 -6.92 14.74
C LYS A 153 1.01 -7.60 13.41
N ILE A 154 2.18 -7.31 12.84
CA ILE A 154 2.70 -7.95 11.64
C ILE A 154 3.31 -9.29 12.02
N THR A 155 2.96 -10.34 11.29
CA THR A 155 3.59 -11.65 11.46
C THR A 155 5.00 -11.58 10.89
N VAL A 156 6.00 -11.92 11.70
CA VAL A 156 7.40 -12.07 11.27
C VAL A 156 7.77 -13.53 11.38
N ALA A 157 8.22 -14.10 10.28
CA ALA A 157 8.40 -15.54 10.12
C ALA A 157 9.76 -15.86 9.49
N ILE A 158 10.39 -16.93 9.97
CA ILE A 158 11.63 -17.46 9.40
C ILE A 158 11.51 -18.92 9.00
N PHE A 159 12.29 -19.28 7.98
CA PHE A 159 12.27 -20.60 7.34
C PHE A 159 13.69 -21.05 7.03
N GLU A 160 13.97 -22.34 7.19
CA GLU A 160 15.25 -22.91 6.80
C GLU A 160 15.44 -22.83 5.27
N ALA A 161 16.63 -22.42 4.84
CA ALA A 161 16.83 -21.90 3.49
C ALA A 161 16.84 -22.95 2.36
N ASP A 162 16.88 -24.25 2.68
CA ASP A 162 17.23 -25.30 1.72
C ASP A 162 16.02 -26.03 1.08
N THR A 163 14.78 -25.77 1.50
CA THR A 163 13.59 -26.49 1.00
C THR A 163 12.31 -25.66 0.83
N PHE A 164 12.39 -24.31 0.80
CA PHE A 164 11.22 -23.48 1.13
C PHE A 164 10.62 -22.64 -0.02
N ASP A 165 9.29 -22.74 -0.22
CA ASP A 165 8.45 -21.78 -0.96
C ASP A 165 7.53 -20.99 -0.01
N ILE A 166 7.72 -19.66 0.00
CA ILE A 166 7.07 -18.67 0.88
C ILE A 166 5.55 -18.60 0.74
N PHE A 167 5.01 -19.10 -0.37
CA PHE A 167 3.58 -19.10 -0.66
C PHE A 167 2.91 -20.43 -0.32
N SER A 168 3.66 -21.52 -0.16
CA SER A 168 3.10 -22.87 0.06
C SER A 168 3.32 -23.40 1.47
N ASP A 169 4.45 -23.08 2.09
CA ASP A 169 4.95 -23.79 3.26
C ASP A 169 4.76 -22.95 4.54
N SER A 170 4.58 -23.63 5.68
CA SER A 170 4.36 -22.97 6.99
C SER A 170 5.69 -22.69 7.71
N PRO A 171 5.78 -21.61 8.52
CA PRO A 171 7.03 -21.22 9.14
C PRO A 171 7.59 -22.15 10.18
N SER A 172 8.92 -22.26 10.15
CA SER A 172 9.70 -22.91 11.20
C SER A 172 9.52 -22.12 12.48
N TYR A 173 9.72 -20.81 12.47
CA TYR A 173 9.50 -19.95 13.63
C TYR A 173 8.74 -18.69 13.22
N PHE A 174 7.86 -18.20 14.08
CA PHE A 174 7.18 -16.92 13.85
C PHE A 174 6.87 -16.17 15.15
N THR A 175 6.65 -14.87 15.02
CA THR A 175 6.25 -13.96 16.09
C THR A 175 5.38 -12.84 15.51
N LYS A 176 4.92 -11.90 16.35
CA LYS A 176 4.24 -10.68 15.90
C LYS A 176 4.93 -9.43 16.42
N THR A 177 4.87 -8.36 15.63
CA THR A 177 5.39 -7.06 16.05
C THR A 177 4.53 -6.39 17.12
N ASP A 178 5.19 -5.61 17.98
CA ASP A 178 4.54 -4.74 18.96
C ASP A 178 4.05 -3.41 18.34
N LYS A 179 3.50 -2.52 19.18
CA LYS A 179 3.03 -1.17 18.78
C LYS A 179 4.11 -0.29 18.14
N ALA A 180 5.37 -0.51 18.50
CA ALA A 180 6.52 0.21 17.96
C ALA A 180 7.17 -0.52 16.78
N GLY A 181 6.55 -1.61 16.30
CA GLY A 181 7.01 -2.40 15.17
C GLY A 181 8.15 -3.36 15.51
N ASN A 182 8.53 -3.52 16.78
CA ASN A 182 9.62 -4.40 17.16
C ASN A 182 9.17 -5.86 17.12
N PHE A 183 10.03 -6.76 16.64
CA PHE A 183 9.83 -8.21 16.73
C PHE A 183 11.02 -8.89 17.44
N SER A 184 10.74 -10.06 18.03
CA SER A 184 11.74 -10.91 18.67
C SER A 184 11.36 -12.38 18.46
N LEU A 185 12.23 -13.12 17.79
CA LEU A 185 12.22 -14.57 17.70
C LEU A 185 13.32 -15.09 18.63
N GLU A 186 12.99 -16.06 19.47
CA GLU A 186 13.88 -16.61 20.49
C GLU A 186 13.84 -18.14 20.45
N ASN A 187 14.83 -18.78 21.07
CA ASN A 187 14.98 -20.24 21.08
C ASN A 187 15.09 -20.83 19.68
N ILE A 188 15.82 -20.14 18.80
CA ILE A 188 16.03 -20.56 17.43
C ILE A 188 17.25 -21.47 17.39
N LYS A 189 17.13 -22.57 16.65
CA LYS A 189 18.25 -23.46 16.34
C LYS A 189 19.29 -22.75 15.46
N GLU A 190 20.56 -23.12 15.59
CA GLU A 190 21.60 -22.68 14.66
C GLU A 190 21.27 -23.15 13.23
N GLY A 191 21.37 -22.25 12.26
CA GLY A 191 21.04 -22.57 10.88
C GLY A 191 20.99 -21.37 9.95
N VAL A 192 20.71 -21.66 8.68
CA VAL A 192 20.57 -20.64 7.63
C VAL A 192 19.10 -20.42 7.33
N TYR A 193 18.65 -19.17 7.52
CA TYR A 193 17.24 -18.80 7.47
C TYR A 193 16.94 -17.76 6.39
N LYS A 194 15.72 -17.77 5.87
CA LYS A 194 15.09 -16.62 5.20
C LYS A 194 14.06 -16.01 6.13
N ILE A 195 13.89 -14.69 6.08
CA ILE A 195 12.93 -13.95 6.92
C ILE A 195 11.94 -13.15 6.09
N TYR A 196 10.69 -13.15 6.56
CA TYR A 196 9.58 -12.43 5.94
C TYR A 196 8.73 -11.77 7.01
N ALA A 197 8.16 -10.62 6.69
CA ALA A 197 7.15 -9.94 7.48
C ALA A 197 5.90 -9.74 6.61
N PHE A 198 4.71 -10.04 7.11
CA PHE A 198 3.47 -9.90 6.34
C PHE A 198 2.24 -9.66 7.22
N ASP A 199 1.25 -8.97 6.66
CA ASP A 199 -0.10 -9.00 7.21
C ASP A 199 -0.62 -10.44 7.06
N ASP A 200 -1.16 -11.05 8.12
CA ASP A 200 -1.74 -12.39 8.11
C ASP A 200 -3.21 -12.31 8.55
N LYS A 201 -4.04 -11.70 7.70
CA LYS A 201 -5.44 -11.38 8.02
C LYS A 201 -6.29 -12.64 8.07
N ASN A 202 -6.01 -13.61 7.21
CA ASN A 202 -6.73 -14.88 7.15
C ASN A 202 -6.15 -15.97 8.06
N LYS A 203 -5.03 -15.68 8.76
CA LYS A 203 -4.44 -16.51 9.80
C LYS A 203 -3.94 -17.86 9.29
N ASN A 204 -3.47 -17.88 8.04
CA ASN A 204 -2.93 -19.09 7.42
C ASN A 204 -1.39 -19.14 7.46
N LEU A 205 -0.74 -18.10 8.00
CA LEU A 205 0.73 -17.95 8.09
C LEU A 205 1.43 -17.99 6.73
N LYS A 206 0.75 -17.55 5.66
CA LYS A 206 1.30 -17.48 4.30
C LYS A 206 1.21 -16.06 3.77
N VAL A 207 2.17 -15.69 2.93
CA VAL A 207 2.17 -14.38 2.27
C VAL A 207 1.10 -14.35 1.18
N GLU A 208 0.09 -13.48 1.30
CA GLU A 208 -0.90 -13.25 0.23
C GLU A 208 -0.74 -11.87 -0.43
N SER A 209 0.30 -11.74 -1.26
CA SER A 209 0.73 -10.45 -1.85
C SER A 209 -0.32 -9.69 -2.66
N ARG A 210 -1.42 -10.34 -3.06
CA ARG A 210 -2.57 -9.67 -3.69
C ARG A 210 -3.33 -8.75 -2.74
N ALA A 211 -3.46 -9.13 -1.47
CA ALA A 211 -4.38 -8.52 -0.50
C ALA A 211 -3.70 -8.07 0.81
N GLU A 212 -2.43 -8.43 0.98
CA GLU A 212 -1.66 -8.26 2.20
C GLU A 212 -0.32 -7.58 1.90
N ARG A 213 0.11 -6.70 2.80
CA ARG A 213 1.45 -6.14 2.72
C ARG A 213 2.45 -7.21 3.14
N TYR A 214 3.64 -7.16 2.55
CA TYR A 214 4.74 -8.01 2.94
C TYR A 214 6.08 -7.29 2.76
N GLY A 215 7.09 -7.80 3.44
CA GLY A 215 8.48 -7.36 3.40
C GLY A 215 9.37 -8.56 3.65
N PHE A 216 10.62 -8.48 3.24
CA PHE A 216 11.58 -9.57 3.37
C PHE A 216 12.99 -9.01 3.36
N VAL A 217 13.93 -9.82 3.83
CA VAL A 217 15.36 -9.59 3.58
C VAL A 217 15.81 -10.50 2.45
N ALA A 218 16.50 -9.94 1.46
CA ALA A 218 16.92 -10.69 0.28
C ALA A 218 17.94 -11.78 0.63
N ASP A 219 18.93 -11.40 1.44
CA ASP A 219 20.00 -12.29 1.84
C ASP A 219 19.54 -13.33 2.86
N LYS A 220 20.15 -14.52 2.77
CA LYS A 220 19.98 -15.55 3.79
C LYS A 220 20.68 -15.10 5.09
N ILE A 221 20.05 -15.37 6.22
CA ILE A 221 20.59 -15.11 7.55
C ILE A 221 21.29 -16.38 8.04
N ASP A 222 22.63 -16.36 8.08
CA ASP A 222 23.43 -17.40 8.73
C ASP A 222 23.44 -17.16 10.25
N LEU A 223 22.46 -17.75 10.94
CA LEU A 223 22.23 -17.50 12.37
C LEU A 223 23.13 -18.41 13.22
N LYS A 224 24.35 -17.92 13.50
CA LYS A 224 25.33 -18.55 14.41
C LYS A 224 25.45 -17.86 15.76
N HIS A 225 24.94 -16.64 15.83
CA HIS A 225 24.94 -15.79 17.01
C HIS A 225 23.66 -14.97 17.03
N ASN A 226 23.33 -14.41 18.19
CA ASN A 226 22.19 -13.52 18.31
C ASN A 226 22.35 -12.35 17.34
N THR A 227 21.30 -12.08 16.59
CA THR A 227 21.25 -10.98 15.63
C THR A 227 20.17 -10.00 16.06
N ASP A 228 20.59 -8.78 16.34
CA ASP A 228 19.73 -7.63 16.56
C ASP A 228 19.97 -6.62 15.43
N SER A 229 18.95 -5.82 15.11
CA SER A 229 18.98 -4.78 14.06
C SER A 229 18.55 -5.21 12.64
N LEU A 230 17.71 -6.24 12.51
CA LEU A 230 17.13 -6.58 11.22
C LEU A 230 15.83 -5.82 10.95
N ASP A 231 15.91 -4.81 10.09
CA ASP A 231 14.78 -3.94 9.76
C ASP A 231 14.14 -4.33 8.43
N MET A 232 12.82 -4.41 8.37
CA MET A 232 12.06 -4.75 7.16
C MET A 232 10.98 -3.70 6.84
N GLY A 233 10.96 -3.27 5.58
CA GLY A 233 9.91 -2.40 5.05
C GLY A 233 8.80 -3.21 4.37
N LEU A 234 7.56 -3.00 4.82
CA LEU A 234 6.37 -3.59 4.19
C LEU A 234 5.92 -2.79 2.98
N VAL A 235 5.60 -3.50 1.90
CA VAL A 235 5.01 -2.96 0.67
C VAL A 235 3.71 -3.69 0.32
N MET A 236 2.79 -3.01 -0.35
CA MET A 236 1.54 -3.58 -0.86
C MET A 236 1.68 -3.79 -2.38
N MET A 237 2.18 -4.94 -2.82
CA MET A 237 2.40 -5.21 -4.24
C MET A 237 2.11 -6.66 -4.64
N ASP A 238 1.24 -6.85 -5.61
CA ASP A 238 0.89 -8.20 -6.08
C ASP A 238 2.07 -8.89 -6.80
N SER A 239 2.80 -9.73 -6.07
CA SER A 239 3.97 -10.46 -6.57
C SER A 239 3.62 -11.68 -7.41
N ARG A 240 2.35 -12.14 -7.43
CA ARG A 240 1.96 -13.35 -8.16
C ARG A 240 2.41 -13.28 -9.63
N PRO A 241 2.82 -14.39 -10.26
CA PRO A 241 3.19 -14.38 -11.67
C PRO A 241 2.13 -13.71 -12.55
N LEU A 242 2.57 -12.86 -13.48
CA LEU A 242 1.70 -12.22 -14.45
C LEU A 242 1.21 -13.27 -15.46
N LYS A 243 -0.11 -13.36 -15.65
CA LYS A 243 -0.71 -14.30 -16.60
C LYS A 243 -1.97 -13.74 -17.23
N ILE A 244 -2.26 -14.21 -18.43
CA ILE A 244 -3.56 -14.01 -19.08
C ILE A 244 -4.58 -14.88 -18.34
N ASN A 245 -5.63 -14.24 -17.83
CA ASN A 245 -6.72 -14.89 -17.11
C ASN A 245 -7.86 -15.30 -18.05
N SER A 246 -8.17 -14.49 -19.06
CA SER A 246 -9.21 -14.82 -20.04
C SER A 246 -9.07 -14.04 -21.33
N ILE A 247 -9.52 -14.63 -22.43
CA ILE A 247 -9.70 -13.97 -23.73
C ILE A 247 -11.14 -14.16 -24.17
N ARG A 248 -11.82 -13.08 -24.58
CA ARG A 248 -13.21 -13.11 -25.03
C ARG A 248 -13.38 -12.27 -26.29
N SER A 249 -14.06 -12.82 -27.30
CA SER A 249 -14.38 -12.10 -28.54
C SER A 249 -15.89 -11.94 -28.72
N LEU A 250 -16.33 -10.69 -28.92
CA LEU A 250 -17.72 -10.30 -29.16
C LEU A 250 -17.75 -9.33 -30.35
N GLY A 251 -18.41 -9.74 -31.43
CA GLY A 251 -18.54 -8.94 -32.64
C GLY A 251 -17.17 -8.73 -33.27
N ILE A 252 -16.81 -7.46 -33.46
CA ILE A 252 -15.48 -7.04 -33.90
C ILE A 252 -14.54 -6.69 -32.74
N LYS A 253 -14.95 -6.87 -31.48
CA LYS A 253 -14.13 -6.53 -30.32
C LYS A 253 -13.60 -7.79 -29.65
N SER A 254 -12.31 -7.80 -29.33
CA SER A 254 -11.73 -8.83 -28.49
C SER A 254 -11.15 -8.21 -27.22
N ARG A 255 -11.24 -8.96 -26.12
CA ARG A 255 -10.89 -8.53 -24.78
C ARG A 255 -9.96 -9.55 -24.16
N LEU A 256 -8.77 -9.13 -23.81
CA LEU A 256 -7.76 -9.93 -23.14
C LEU A 256 -7.56 -9.39 -21.74
N ARG A 257 -7.83 -10.22 -20.72
CA ARG A 257 -7.76 -9.82 -19.31
C ARG A 257 -6.65 -10.56 -18.61
N PHE A 258 -5.82 -9.82 -17.88
CA PHE A 258 -4.76 -10.32 -17.01
C PHE A 258 -5.28 -10.58 -15.59
N ASN A 259 -4.53 -11.36 -14.81
CA ASN A 259 -4.84 -11.61 -13.39
C ASN A 259 -4.56 -10.41 -12.46
N LYS A 260 -3.87 -9.39 -12.97
CA LYS A 260 -3.50 -8.15 -12.29
C LYS A 260 -3.16 -7.04 -13.31
N PHE A 261 -2.93 -5.82 -12.84
CA PHE A 261 -2.56 -4.69 -13.71
C PHE A 261 -1.19 -4.88 -14.35
N ILE A 262 -1.08 -4.42 -15.59
CA ILE A 262 0.17 -4.33 -16.35
C ILE A 262 0.53 -2.86 -16.56
N THR A 263 1.82 -2.54 -16.61
CA THR A 263 2.32 -1.19 -16.87
C THR A 263 2.51 -0.91 -18.35
N GLY A 264 2.67 -1.96 -19.16
CA GLY A 264 2.80 -1.86 -20.60
C GLY A 264 2.67 -3.20 -21.30
N TYR A 265 2.45 -3.14 -22.60
CA TYR A 265 2.44 -4.32 -23.47
C TYR A 265 2.90 -3.98 -24.88
N LYS A 266 3.38 -5.00 -25.59
CA LYS A 266 3.72 -4.97 -27.01
C LYS A 266 2.91 -6.05 -27.73
N ILE A 267 2.37 -5.71 -28.89
CA ILE A 267 1.68 -6.65 -29.78
C ILE A 267 2.56 -6.90 -31.00
N GLU A 268 2.73 -8.16 -31.36
CA GLU A 268 3.38 -8.59 -32.60
C GLU A 268 2.39 -9.45 -33.42
N GLY A 269 2.43 -9.31 -34.75
CA GLY A 269 1.48 -9.94 -35.67
C GLY A 269 0.95 -8.95 -36.70
N ASP A 270 -0.37 -8.95 -36.92
CA ASP A 270 -1.03 -8.03 -37.86
C ASP A 270 -0.91 -6.57 -37.39
N SER A 271 -0.21 -5.74 -38.18
CA SER A 271 0.02 -4.32 -37.89
C SER A 271 -1.25 -3.48 -37.91
N ASN A 272 -2.35 -3.97 -38.47
CA ASN A 272 -3.59 -3.21 -38.63
C ASN A 272 -4.55 -3.37 -37.44
N THR A 273 -4.23 -4.23 -36.45
CA THR A 273 -5.11 -4.41 -35.30
C THR A 273 -4.95 -3.26 -34.30
N ILE A 274 -5.93 -2.38 -34.26
CA ILE A 274 -6.01 -1.31 -33.26
C ILE A 274 -6.29 -1.92 -31.89
N ASN A 275 -5.54 -1.47 -30.89
CA ASN A 275 -5.65 -1.96 -29.52
C ASN A 275 -5.45 -0.82 -28.52
N SER A 276 -6.01 -1.01 -27.33
CA SER A 276 -5.81 -0.10 -26.20
C SER A 276 -5.98 -0.83 -24.88
N PHE A 277 -5.62 -0.18 -23.77
CA PHE A 277 -6.11 -0.62 -22.47
C PHE A 277 -7.65 -0.65 -22.41
N GLY A 278 -8.20 -1.41 -21.46
CA GLY A 278 -9.62 -1.44 -21.14
C GLY A 278 -10.06 -0.22 -20.33
N ASP A 279 -11.01 -0.42 -19.43
CA ASP A 279 -11.35 0.59 -18.41
C ASP A 279 -10.27 0.69 -17.33
N ASP A 280 -9.47 -0.37 -17.18
CA ASP A 280 -8.30 -0.43 -16.31
C ASP A 280 -7.10 -1.06 -17.04
N GLN A 281 -5.96 -1.10 -16.34
CA GLN A 281 -4.72 -1.69 -16.83
C GLN A 281 -4.66 -3.22 -16.67
N ALA A 282 -5.74 -3.90 -16.26
CA ALA A 282 -5.81 -5.38 -16.26
C ALA A 282 -6.35 -5.91 -17.59
N GLU A 283 -6.74 -5.04 -18.52
CA GLU A 283 -7.42 -5.44 -19.75
C GLU A 283 -6.82 -4.75 -20.96
N VAL A 284 -6.69 -5.49 -22.07
CA VAL A 284 -6.37 -4.96 -23.40
C VAL A 284 -7.53 -5.28 -24.33
N LEU A 285 -8.04 -4.24 -24.97
CA LEU A 285 -9.08 -4.29 -25.98
C LEU A 285 -8.46 -4.29 -27.37
N PHE A 286 -9.06 -5.05 -28.27
CA PHE A 286 -8.69 -5.14 -29.68
C PHE A 286 -9.92 -4.87 -30.53
N TRP A 287 -9.76 -4.01 -31.54
CA TRP A 287 -10.74 -3.82 -32.61
C TRP A 287 -10.26 -4.62 -33.81
N ASN A 288 -10.93 -5.74 -34.03
CA ASN A 288 -10.65 -6.67 -35.12
C ASN A 288 -10.86 -5.97 -36.46
N PRO A 289 -9.95 -6.13 -37.44
CA PRO A 289 -10.12 -5.48 -38.73
C PRO A 289 -11.39 -5.98 -39.44
N PRO A 290 -12.09 -5.11 -40.21
CA PRO A 290 -13.31 -5.51 -40.93
C PRO A 290 -13.09 -6.67 -41.92
N THR A 291 -11.87 -6.80 -42.44
CA THR A 291 -11.42 -7.82 -43.39
C THR A 291 -11.01 -9.14 -42.73
N LEU A 292 -11.19 -9.27 -41.41
CA LEU A 292 -10.88 -10.50 -40.68
C LEU A 292 -11.72 -11.69 -41.20
N GLY A 293 -11.03 -12.76 -41.62
CA GLY A 293 -11.60 -14.09 -41.83
C GLY A 293 -11.94 -14.78 -40.50
N ASP A 294 -11.48 -16.02 -40.29
CA ASP A 294 -11.85 -16.79 -39.09
C ASP A 294 -11.15 -16.32 -37.80
N SER A 295 -9.85 -16.05 -37.89
CA SER A 295 -9.06 -15.57 -36.74
C SER A 295 -7.76 -14.91 -37.16
N ILE A 296 -7.24 -14.01 -36.33
CA ILE A 296 -5.85 -13.53 -36.40
C ILE A 296 -5.09 -14.08 -35.21
N LYS A 297 -3.92 -14.64 -35.48
CA LYS A 297 -2.93 -15.02 -34.47
C LYS A 297 -2.10 -13.79 -34.09
N LEU A 298 -2.08 -13.46 -32.81
CA LEU A 298 -1.27 -12.38 -32.26
C LEU A 298 -0.34 -12.93 -31.17
N ARG A 299 0.77 -12.22 -30.93
CA ARG A 299 1.65 -12.42 -29.78
C ARG A 299 1.61 -11.16 -28.93
N ILE A 300 1.49 -11.35 -27.61
CA ILE A 300 1.54 -10.26 -26.64
C ILE A 300 2.71 -10.49 -25.68
N THR A 301 3.51 -9.45 -25.49
CA THR A 301 4.49 -9.36 -24.41
C THR A 301 4.01 -8.26 -23.46
N ALA A 302 3.63 -8.61 -22.24
CA ALA A 302 3.16 -7.64 -21.24
C ALA A 302 4.03 -7.66 -20.00
N ILE A 303 4.17 -6.49 -19.36
CA ILE A 303 4.99 -6.27 -18.17
C ILE A 303 4.17 -5.61 -17.08
N ASP A 304 4.37 -6.00 -15.83
CA ASP A 304 3.74 -5.36 -14.66
C ASP A 304 4.67 -4.37 -13.94
N SER A 305 4.21 -3.82 -12.82
CA SER A 305 4.97 -2.88 -11.98
C SER A 305 6.12 -3.52 -11.19
N LEU A 306 6.24 -4.84 -11.17
CA LEU A 306 7.33 -5.58 -10.53
C LEU A 306 8.32 -6.15 -11.55
N SER A 307 8.23 -5.69 -12.80
CA SER A 307 9.00 -6.19 -13.94
C SER A 307 8.85 -7.71 -14.14
N ASN A 308 7.68 -8.27 -13.83
CA ASN A 308 7.31 -9.60 -14.26
C ASN A 308 6.76 -9.50 -15.68
N VAL A 309 7.21 -10.42 -16.54
CA VAL A 309 6.85 -10.45 -17.94
C VAL A 309 6.00 -11.68 -18.21
N THR A 310 4.97 -11.52 -19.04
CA THR A 310 4.26 -12.63 -19.66
C THR A 310 4.36 -12.49 -21.18
N ASP A 311 4.64 -13.59 -21.85
CA ASP A 311 4.73 -13.69 -23.30
C ASP A 311 3.81 -14.84 -23.74
N SER A 312 2.81 -14.53 -24.55
CA SER A 312 1.84 -15.53 -24.98
C SER A 312 1.35 -15.25 -26.39
N ILE A 313 1.05 -16.34 -27.08
CA ILE A 313 0.30 -16.33 -28.33
C ILE A 313 -1.20 -16.45 -28.00
N PHE A 314 -2.03 -15.70 -28.72
CA PHE A 314 -3.48 -15.78 -28.62
C PHE A 314 -4.15 -15.53 -29.97
N TYR A 315 -5.45 -15.76 -30.03
CA TYR A 315 -6.24 -15.56 -31.24
C TYR A 315 -7.39 -14.60 -30.96
N ILE A 316 -7.55 -13.62 -31.83
CA ILE A 316 -8.75 -12.78 -31.89
C ILE A 316 -9.64 -13.28 -33.03
N LYS A 317 -10.96 -13.25 -32.81
CA LYS A 317 -11.94 -13.81 -33.75
C LYS A 317 -13.12 -12.87 -33.90
N LYS A 318 -13.74 -12.85 -35.07
CA LYS A 318 -15.04 -12.22 -35.26
C LYS A 318 -16.13 -13.18 -34.80
N THR A 319 -17.09 -12.71 -34.01
CA THR A 319 -18.21 -13.54 -33.55
C THR A 319 -19.56 -12.88 -33.88
N PRO A 320 -20.66 -13.65 -34.01
CA PRO A 320 -21.98 -13.06 -34.32
C PRO A 320 -22.53 -12.23 -33.16
N ASN A 321 -22.17 -12.55 -31.91
CA ASN A 321 -22.66 -11.88 -30.71
C ASN A 321 -22.03 -10.49 -30.57
N GLN A 322 -22.85 -9.44 -30.60
CA GLN A 322 -22.35 -8.07 -30.45
C GLN A 322 -22.06 -7.72 -28.98
N PRO A 323 -21.01 -6.93 -28.71
CA PRO A 323 -20.81 -6.37 -27.38
C PRO A 323 -21.84 -5.26 -27.12
N ASN A 324 -22.08 -4.95 -25.84
CA ASN A 324 -22.81 -3.73 -25.51
C ASN A 324 -22.04 -2.51 -26.05
N ASN A 325 -22.74 -1.60 -26.69
CA ASN A 325 -22.13 -0.38 -27.22
C ASN A 325 -22.11 0.68 -26.11
N ASP A 326 -20.96 0.87 -25.49
CA ASP A 326 -20.76 1.96 -24.54
C ASP A 326 -20.72 3.30 -25.28
N ALA A 327 -21.35 4.32 -24.68
CA ALA A 327 -21.29 5.68 -25.21
C ALA A 327 -19.84 6.20 -25.24
N PHE A 328 -19.51 7.01 -26.24
CA PHE A 328 -18.22 7.70 -26.27
C PHE A 328 -18.15 8.73 -25.13
N LYS A 329 -17.13 8.56 -24.28
CA LYS A 329 -16.79 9.43 -23.17
C LYS A 329 -15.58 10.26 -23.57
N TRP A 330 -15.71 11.56 -23.38
CA TRP A 330 -14.69 12.57 -23.69
C TRP A 330 -14.64 13.54 -22.52
N SER A 331 -13.46 13.73 -21.95
CA SER A 331 -13.23 14.73 -20.90
C SER A 331 -11.93 15.47 -21.13
N THR A 332 -11.86 16.68 -20.59
CA THR A 332 -10.70 17.56 -20.65
C THR A 332 -10.38 17.92 -19.20
N SER A 333 -9.14 17.72 -18.78
CA SER A 333 -8.62 18.24 -17.51
C SER A 333 -8.64 19.77 -17.53
N ASP A 334 -8.46 20.40 -16.38
CA ASP A 334 -8.24 21.84 -16.33
C ASP A 334 -6.94 22.17 -17.08
N PRO A 335 -6.99 22.94 -18.18
CA PRO A 335 -5.80 23.35 -18.90
C PRO A 335 -4.97 24.31 -18.03
N THR A 336 -3.66 24.25 -18.19
CA THR A 336 -2.71 25.09 -17.44
C THR A 336 -1.87 25.93 -18.39
N LEU A 337 -1.47 27.11 -17.93
CA LEU A 337 -0.60 28.03 -18.69
C LEU A 337 0.41 28.69 -17.75
N GLU A 338 1.68 28.36 -17.90
CA GLU A 338 2.75 28.98 -17.13
C GLU A 338 3.03 30.41 -17.63
N SER A 339 2.83 31.41 -16.79
CA SER A 339 3.01 32.83 -17.16
C SER A 339 4.46 33.21 -17.51
N GLU A 340 5.45 32.62 -16.81
CA GLU A 340 6.87 32.91 -17.02
C GLU A 340 7.45 32.27 -18.29
N THR A 341 6.94 31.10 -18.66
CA THR A 341 7.47 30.29 -19.77
C THR A 341 6.59 30.35 -21.01
N GLY A 342 5.30 30.66 -20.87
CA GLY A 342 4.30 30.58 -21.93
C GLY A 342 3.83 29.16 -22.23
N LYS A 343 4.22 28.15 -21.42
CA LYS A 343 3.87 26.75 -21.67
C LYS A 343 2.41 26.49 -21.33
N PHE A 344 1.62 26.22 -22.37
CA PHE A 344 0.26 25.72 -22.27
C PHE A 344 0.25 24.20 -22.27
N LYS A 345 -0.59 23.61 -21.41
CA LYS A 345 -0.84 22.17 -21.38
C LYS A 345 -2.29 21.85 -21.10
N ALA A 346 -2.89 20.98 -21.92
CA ALA A 346 -4.20 20.39 -21.68
C ALA A 346 -4.15 18.87 -21.90
N ILE A 347 -4.83 18.10 -21.05
CA ILE A 347 -4.93 16.65 -21.18
C ILE A 347 -6.40 16.29 -21.37
N MET A 348 -6.67 15.46 -22.37
CA MET A 348 -7.99 14.94 -22.68
C MET A 348 -7.98 13.42 -22.54
N ASN A 349 -9.03 12.88 -21.94
CA ASN A 349 -9.20 11.44 -21.75
C ASN A 349 -10.40 10.96 -22.57
N PHE A 350 -10.26 9.78 -23.14
CA PHE A 350 -11.30 9.14 -23.94
C PHE A 350 -11.45 7.66 -23.59
N ASN A 351 -12.58 7.03 -23.93
CA ASN A 351 -12.77 5.59 -23.69
C ASN A 351 -12.62 4.71 -24.95
N LYS A 352 -12.58 5.32 -26.15
CA LYS A 352 -12.45 4.64 -27.44
C LYS A 352 -11.31 5.25 -28.26
N PRO A 353 -10.43 4.45 -28.91
CA PRO A 353 -9.30 4.95 -29.70
C PRO A 353 -9.71 6.00 -30.73
N ILE A 354 -8.91 7.07 -30.84
CA ILE A 354 -9.07 8.15 -31.81
C ILE A 354 -8.40 7.75 -33.12
N THR A 355 -9.10 7.97 -34.23
CA THR A 355 -8.60 7.71 -35.59
C THR A 355 -8.35 9.00 -36.37
N THR A 356 -9.15 10.05 -36.12
CA THR A 356 -9.06 11.32 -36.85
C THR A 356 -9.21 12.52 -35.90
N ILE A 357 -8.46 13.60 -36.17
CA ILE A 357 -8.59 14.91 -35.53
C ILE A 357 -8.98 15.95 -36.58
N ASN A 358 -9.92 16.83 -36.24
CA ASN A 358 -10.22 18.05 -36.99
C ASN A 358 -9.57 19.26 -36.30
N PHE A 359 -8.44 19.74 -36.85
CA PHE A 359 -7.67 20.84 -36.26
C PHE A 359 -8.40 22.20 -36.32
N ASP A 360 -9.31 22.39 -37.28
CA ASP A 360 -10.13 23.62 -37.35
C ASP A 360 -11.14 23.73 -36.20
N SER A 361 -11.36 22.62 -35.48
CA SER A 361 -12.26 22.55 -34.33
C SER A 361 -11.55 22.68 -32.98
N VAL A 362 -10.31 23.17 -32.94
CA VAL A 362 -9.58 23.39 -31.68
C VAL A 362 -8.72 24.66 -31.70
N TYR A 363 -8.86 25.50 -30.68
CA TYR A 363 -8.09 26.73 -30.53
C TYR A 363 -8.13 27.23 -29.08
N ILE A 364 -7.18 28.09 -28.72
CA ILE A 364 -7.20 28.86 -27.47
C ILE A 364 -7.74 30.25 -27.79
N GLU A 365 -8.86 30.60 -27.19
CA GLU A 365 -9.46 31.93 -27.27
C GLU A 365 -8.88 32.81 -26.16
N ARG A 366 -8.39 34.00 -26.50
CA ARG A 366 -8.00 35.02 -25.52
C ARG A 366 -9.11 36.08 -25.36
N ASP A 367 -9.76 36.42 -26.45
CA ASP A 367 -10.96 37.26 -26.51
C ASP A 367 -11.77 36.88 -27.76
N THR A 368 -12.92 37.53 -27.98
CA THR A 368 -13.86 37.18 -29.05
C THR A 368 -13.28 37.29 -30.48
N VAL A 369 -12.11 37.92 -30.66
CA VAL A 369 -11.49 38.19 -31.97
C VAL A 369 -10.09 37.54 -32.09
N ASN A 370 -9.40 37.32 -30.98
CA ASN A 370 -8.05 36.76 -30.93
C ASN A 370 -8.09 35.26 -30.55
N VAL A 371 -7.88 34.42 -31.56
CA VAL A 371 -7.74 32.97 -31.41
C VAL A 371 -6.31 32.53 -31.73
N ILE A 372 -5.81 31.59 -30.94
CA ILE A 372 -4.51 30.95 -31.13
C ILE A 372 -4.80 29.52 -31.62
N PRO A 373 -4.46 29.17 -32.88
CA PRO A 373 -4.75 27.85 -33.43
C PRO A 373 -3.92 26.76 -32.74
N ILE A 374 -4.53 25.58 -32.57
CA ILE A 374 -3.83 24.36 -32.19
C ILE A 374 -3.59 23.53 -33.47
N THR A 375 -2.33 23.20 -33.70
CA THR A 375 -1.84 22.51 -34.90
C THR A 375 -1.52 21.06 -34.60
N LYS A 376 -1.11 20.30 -35.62
CA LYS A 376 -0.75 18.89 -35.47
C LYS A 376 0.46 18.69 -34.58
N GLU A 377 1.41 19.61 -34.64
CA GLU A 377 2.65 19.60 -33.87
C GLU A 377 2.40 19.83 -32.37
N ASP A 378 1.29 20.50 -32.03
CA ASP A 378 0.90 20.76 -30.64
C ASP A 378 0.19 19.55 -29.99
N ILE A 379 -0.19 18.51 -30.76
CA ILE A 379 -1.00 17.38 -30.27
C ILE A 379 -0.24 16.06 -30.29
N THR A 380 -0.23 15.39 -29.14
CA THR A 380 0.21 13.99 -29.03
C THR A 380 -0.96 13.10 -28.59
N ILE A 381 -1.23 12.01 -29.34
CA ILE A 381 -2.23 11.00 -28.97
C ILE A 381 -1.54 9.71 -28.56
N ASP A 382 -1.95 9.16 -27.41
CA ASP A 382 -1.64 7.81 -27.00
C ASP A 382 -2.95 7.01 -26.93
N ASN A 383 -3.24 6.27 -28.00
CA ASN A 383 -4.44 5.42 -28.08
C ASN A 383 -4.38 4.23 -27.10
N GLN A 384 -3.18 3.78 -26.71
CA GLN A 384 -3.06 2.69 -25.76
C GLN A 384 -3.51 3.16 -24.37
N LYS A 385 -3.03 4.33 -23.93
CA LYS A 385 -3.39 4.95 -22.64
C LYS A 385 -4.68 5.77 -22.69
N LYS A 386 -5.24 5.95 -23.88
CA LYS A 386 -6.44 6.74 -24.17
C LYS A 386 -6.36 8.20 -23.74
N THR A 387 -5.21 8.81 -24.00
CA THR A 387 -4.93 10.21 -23.66
C THR A 387 -4.56 11.01 -24.91
N LEU A 388 -5.06 12.23 -25.00
CA LEU A 388 -4.62 13.24 -25.96
C LEU A 388 -4.04 14.42 -25.17
N THR A 389 -2.80 14.79 -25.45
CA THR A 389 -2.12 15.92 -24.82
C THR A 389 -1.97 17.05 -25.84
N ILE A 390 -2.34 18.26 -25.44
CA ILE A 390 -2.06 19.49 -26.18
C ILE A 390 -0.96 20.24 -25.43
N GLU A 391 0.17 20.47 -26.06
CA GLU A 391 1.28 21.26 -25.53
C GLU A 391 1.66 22.34 -26.55
N LYS A 392 1.66 23.61 -26.11
CA LYS A 392 1.95 24.75 -26.97
C LYS A 392 2.70 25.83 -26.20
N GLU A 393 3.66 26.49 -26.84
CA GLU A 393 4.32 27.67 -26.27
C GLU A 393 3.65 28.96 -26.79
N LEU A 394 3.19 29.80 -25.88
CA LEU A 394 2.54 31.08 -26.15
C LEU A 394 3.54 32.23 -25.96
N ASP A 395 3.40 33.31 -26.74
CA ASP A 395 4.27 34.48 -26.61
C ASP A 395 4.12 35.11 -25.21
N LYS A 396 5.24 35.23 -24.49
CA LYS A 396 5.30 35.80 -23.15
C LYS A 396 4.76 37.24 -23.06
N LYS A 397 4.74 37.96 -24.18
CA LYS A 397 4.12 39.30 -24.26
C LYS A 397 2.63 39.29 -23.92
N LEU A 398 1.95 38.15 -24.09
CA LEU A 398 0.54 37.99 -23.74
C LEU A 398 0.26 38.13 -22.24
N PHE A 399 1.29 38.01 -21.38
CA PHE A 399 1.17 38.10 -19.92
C PHE A 399 1.69 39.42 -19.34
N LYS A 400 2.25 40.31 -20.17
CA LYS A 400 2.91 41.55 -19.71
C LYS A 400 1.95 42.74 -19.56
N ALA A 401 0.76 42.67 -20.16
CA ALA A 401 -0.11 43.84 -20.34
C ALA A 401 -1.25 43.93 -19.31
N GLU A 402 -1.70 42.81 -18.75
CA GLU A 402 -2.85 42.72 -17.85
C GLU A 402 -2.57 41.68 -16.76
N LYS A 403 -3.03 41.96 -15.54
CA LYS A 403 -3.12 40.94 -14.49
C LYS A 403 -4.32 40.05 -14.86
N ASP A 404 -4.08 38.76 -15.03
CA ASP A 404 -5.09 37.72 -15.34
C ASP A 404 -5.73 37.77 -16.74
N PRO A 405 -4.97 37.64 -17.85
CA PRO A 405 -5.58 37.41 -19.17
C PRO A 405 -6.42 36.12 -19.13
N VAL A 406 -7.69 36.24 -19.56
CA VAL A 406 -8.61 35.10 -19.62
C VAL A 406 -8.36 34.32 -20.89
N PHE A 407 -7.89 33.08 -20.76
CA PHE A 407 -7.77 32.16 -21.87
C PHE A 407 -8.82 31.05 -21.75
N ILE A 408 -9.37 30.61 -22.87
CA ILE A 408 -10.35 29.54 -22.94
C ILE A 408 -9.94 28.56 -24.03
N LEU A 409 -9.72 27.29 -23.67
CA LEU A 409 -9.58 26.22 -24.65
C LEU A 409 -10.95 25.86 -25.22
N LYS A 410 -11.13 26.02 -26.52
CA LYS A 410 -12.33 25.61 -27.26
C LYS A 410 -12.05 24.34 -28.05
N THR A 411 -12.95 23.37 -27.92
CA THR A 411 -13.02 22.21 -28.82
C THR A 411 -14.44 22.13 -29.39
N GLY A 412 -14.59 22.06 -30.71
CA GLY A 412 -15.87 21.90 -31.39
C GLY A 412 -16.43 20.48 -31.31
N LYS A 413 -17.69 20.32 -31.73
CA LYS A 413 -18.27 18.99 -31.99
C LYS A 413 -17.53 18.36 -33.18
N GLY A 414 -17.12 17.10 -33.06
CA GLY A 414 -16.33 16.45 -34.11
C GLY A 414 -14.88 16.91 -34.17
N PHE A 415 -14.36 17.51 -33.09
CA PHE A 415 -12.93 17.72 -32.92
C PHE A 415 -12.15 16.38 -33.05
N VAL A 416 -12.69 15.28 -32.52
CA VAL A 416 -12.12 13.94 -32.72
C VAL A 416 -13.17 12.93 -33.18
N TYR A 417 -12.70 11.94 -33.95
CA TYR A 417 -13.47 10.77 -34.38
C TYR A 417 -12.83 9.49 -33.84
N THR A 418 -13.66 8.54 -33.40
CA THR A 418 -13.20 7.27 -32.86
C THR A 418 -13.18 6.15 -33.90
N ILE A 419 -12.56 5.02 -33.55
CA ILE A 419 -12.61 3.78 -34.32
C ILE A 419 -14.03 3.22 -34.55
N GLU A 420 -15.01 3.69 -33.77
CA GLU A 420 -16.43 3.33 -33.92
C GLU A 420 -17.26 4.44 -34.58
N ASN A 421 -16.60 5.43 -35.18
CA ASN A 421 -17.20 6.61 -35.82
C ASN A 421 -17.99 7.52 -34.86
N ASP A 422 -17.71 7.47 -33.56
CA ASP A 422 -18.24 8.45 -32.61
C ASP A 422 -17.52 9.79 -32.75
N THR A 423 -18.17 10.88 -32.31
CA THR A 423 -17.59 12.24 -32.34
C THR A 423 -17.56 12.88 -30.96
N SER A 424 -16.54 13.71 -30.68
CA SER A 424 -16.50 14.50 -29.45
C SER A 424 -17.61 15.53 -29.38
N LYS A 425 -18.00 15.85 -28.14
CA LYS A 425 -18.88 16.98 -27.84
C LYS A 425 -18.07 18.27 -27.81
N ALA A 426 -18.74 19.39 -28.12
CA ALA A 426 -18.13 20.69 -27.95
C ALA A 426 -17.83 20.97 -26.46
N THR A 427 -16.67 21.56 -26.18
CA THR A 427 -16.21 21.87 -24.83
C THR A 427 -15.57 23.26 -24.82
N SER A 428 -15.75 23.98 -23.70
CA SER A 428 -15.13 25.27 -23.42
C SER A 428 -14.51 25.17 -22.02
N ARG A 429 -13.19 25.24 -21.90
CA ARG A 429 -12.49 25.14 -20.62
C ARG A 429 -11.70 26.41 -20.34
N PRO A 430 -11.93 27.10 -19.20
CA PRO A 430 -11.05 28.17 -18.78
C PRO A 430 -9.65 27.59 -18.56
N VAL A 431 -8.64 28.29 -19.02
CA VAL A 431 -7.23 27.93 -18.81
C VAL A 431 -6.78 28.58 -17.51
N TYR A 432 -6.21 27.78 -16.61
CA TYR A 432 -5.68 28.26 -15.35
C TYR A 432 -4.25 28.75 -15.54
N THR A 433 -4.06 30.07 -15.45
CA THR A 433 -2.74 30.70 -15.52
C THR A 433 -2.01 30.49 -14.20
N LEU A 434 -0.80 29.93 -14.27
CA LEU A 434 0.07 29.69 -13.13
C LEU A 434 1.01 30.90 -12.97
N TRP A 435 0.80 31.66 -11.90
CA TRP A 435 1.61 32.83 -11.53
C TRP A 435 2.64 32.47 -10.44
N PRO A 436 3.88 32.99 -10.51
CA PRO A 436 4.87 32.79 -9.46
C PRO A 436 4.38 33.23 -8.08
N GLU A 437 3.68 34.37 -7.98
CA GLU A 437 3.15 34.90 -6.72
C GLU A 437 2.08 34.02 -6.05
N ASP A 438 1.38 33.19 -6.81
CA ASP A 438 0.37 32.25 -6.30
C ASP A 438 0.99 30.91 -5.88
N SER A 439 2.30 30.77 -6.05
CA SER A 439 3.07 29.55 -5.80
C SER A 439 4.13 29.75 -4.73
N GLY A 440 4.71 28.66 -4.24
CA GLY A 440 5.81 28.67 -3.29
C GLY A 440 7.09 28.04 -3.87
N ILE A 441 8.19 28.26 -3.17
CA ILE A 441 9.51 27.70 -3.45
C ILE A 441 9.93 26.79 -2.29
N VAL A 442 10.44 25.60 -2.61
CA VAL A 442 11.02 24.68 -1.63
C VAL A 442 12.51 24.54 -1.92
N LEU A 443 13.35 25.03 -1.00
CA LEU A 443 14.81 24.93 -1.04
C LEU A 443 15.24 23.60 -0.41
N VAL A 444 16.10 22.84 -1.08
CA VAL A 444 16.51 21.50 -0.63
C VAL A 444 18.03 21.35 -0.66
N GLU A 445 18.56 20.75 0.40
CA GLU A 445 19.95 20.30 0.50
C GLU A 445 20.04 18.82 0.85
N VAL A 446 20.95 18.10 0.20
CA VAL A 446 21.14 16.66 0.36
C VAL A 446 22.58 16.36 0.75
N THR A 447 22.76 15.73 1.91
CA THR A 447 24.02 15.16 2.37
C THR A 447 23.97 13.65 2.22
N THR A 448 24.65 13.11 1.20
CA THR A 448 24.73 11.66 0.97
C THR A 448 26.01 11.24 0.25
N SER A 449 26.43 9.99 0.49
CA SER A 449 27.44 9.28 -0.31
C SER A 449 26.85 8.54 -1.51
N GLU A 450 25.53 8.37 -1.56
CA GLU A 450 24.84 7.71 -2.67
C GLU A 450 25.00 8.52 -3.97
N LYS A 451 25.28 7.81 -5.08
CA LYS A 451 25.47 8.44 -6.40
C LYS A 451 24.17 8.62 -7.17
N ASP A 452 23.25 7.68 -6.98
CA ASP A 452 22.00 7.56 -7.73
C ASP A 452 20.84 7.64 -6.75
N PHE A 453 20.14 8.78 -6.77
CA PHE A 453 19.01 9.05 -5.88
C PHE A 453 18.00 10.00 -6.52
N ILE A 454 16.76 9.90 -6.06
CA ILE A 454 15.64 10.73 -6.50
C ILE A 454 15.11 11.48 -5.29
N ILE A 455 15.03 12.79 -5.38
CA ILE A 455 14.33 13.61 -4.38
C ILE A 455 12.93 13.91 -4.90
N GLN A 456 11.93 13.67 -4.08
CA GLN A 456 10.53 13.88 -4.42
C GLN A 456 9.84 14.75 -3.38
N LEU A 457 9.09 15.73 -3.89
CA LEU A 457 8.12 16.49 -3.13
C LEU A 457 6.75 15.85 -3.37
N VAL A 458 6.11 15.38 -2.30
CA VAL A 458 4.87 14.59 -2.35
C VAL A 458 3.78 15.34 -1.58
N SER A 459 2.65 15.63 -2.21
CA SER A 459 1.51 16.27 -1.54
C SER A 459 0.84 15.34 -0.54
N SER A 460 0.02 15.91 0.34
CA SER A 460 -0.74 15.15 1.35
C SER A 460 -1.65 14.04 0.80
N ASP A 461 -2.10 14.15 -0.45
CA ASP A 461 -2.87 13.12 -1.17
C ASP A 461 -1.99 12.04 -1.84
N GLY A 462 -0.66 12.10 -1.67
CA GLY A 462 0.30 11.12 -2.16
C GLY A 462 0.80 11.35 -3.59
N LYS A 463 0.38 12.43 -4.26
CA LYS A 463 0.88 12.76 -5.60
C LYS A 463 2.29 13.35 -5.55
N ILE A 464 3.14 12.93 -6.48
CA ILE A 464 4.46 13.54 -6.67
C ILE A 464 4.24 14.88 -7.36
N ALA A 465 4.44 15.98 -6.63
CA ALA A 465 4.31 17.33 -7.17
C ALA A 465 5.54 17.76 -7.96
N ALA A 466 6.73 17.34 -7.52
CA ALA A 466 7.97 17.57 -8.23
C ALA A 466 9.02 16.51 -7.86
N SER A 467 9.95 16.26 -8.77
CA SER A 467 11.08 15.37 -8.54
C SER A 467 12.36 15.85 -9.22
N VAL A 468 13.49 15.54 -8.61
CA VAL A 468 14.84 15.86 -9.11
C VAL A 468 15.74 14.66 -8.87
N ARG A 469 16.66 14.37 -9.80
CA ARG A 469 17.64 13.27 -9.68
C ARG A 469 19.03 13.82 -9.43
N ASN A 470 19.76 13.18 -8.53
CA ASN A 470 21.21 13.33 -8.32
C ASN A 470 21.71 14.76 -8.06
N LEU A 471 20.83 15.71 -7.69
CA LEU A 471 21.22 17.07 -7.30
C LEU A 471 21.28 17.19 -5.78
N LYS A 472 22.36 17.80 -5.29
CA LYS A 472 22.59 17.99 -3.85
C LYS A 472 22.06 19.32 -3.30
N THR A 473 22.00 20.36 -4.12
CA THR A 473 21.46 21.68 -3.73
C THR A 473 20.63 22.21 -4.88
N PHE A 474 19.35 22.45 -4.66
CA PHE A 474 18.42 22.91 -5.69
C PHE A 474 17.14 23.47 -5.05
N SER A 475 16.25 24.02 -5.88
CA SER A 475 14.91 24.44 -5.45
C SER A 475 13.82 23.92 -6.37
N PHE A 476 12.71 23.52 -5.77
CA PHE A 476 11.45 23.33 -6.47
C PHE A 476 10.73 24.68 -6.52
N LYS A 477 10.46 25.18 -7.72
CA LYS A 477 9.77 26.46 -7.95
C LYS A 477 8.37 26.20 -8.48
N ASN A 478 7.50 27.21 -8.39
CA ASN A 478 6.14 27.17 -8.93
C ASN A 478 5.31 26.02 -8.32
N ILE A 479 5.50 25.77 -7.02
CA ILE A 479 4.80 24.69 -6.31
C ILE A 479 3.51 25.22 -5.71
N ASN A 480 2.41 24.54 -5.98
CA ASN A 480 1.09 24.93 -5.48
C ASN A 480 1.05 24.93 -3.94
N PRO A 481 0.42 25.94 -3.30
CA PRO A 481 0.25 25.99 -1.85
C PRO A 481 -0.55 24.79 -1.30
N THR A 482 0.07 23.96 -0.47
CA THR A 482 -0.57 22.86 0.28
C THR A 482 0.41 22.27 1.30
N GLU A 483 0.02 21.19 1.98
CA GLU A 483 0.88 20.39 2.85
C GLU A 483 1.70 19.38 2.01
N TYR A 484 3.01 19.33 2.26
CA TYR A 484 3.95 18.47 1.54
C TYR A 484 4.79 17.60 2.46
N GLN A 485 5.26 16.47 1.92
CA GLN A 485 6.36 15.67 2.45
C GLN A 485 7.52 15.71 1.47
N LEU A 486 8.74 15.71 1.99
CA LEU A 486 9.97 15.59 1.20
C LEU A 486 10.61 14.23 1.48
N ARG A 487 10.96 13.49 0.43
CA ARG A 487 11.65 12.20 0.54
C ARG A 487 12.77 12.02 -0.47
N ALA A 488 13.77 11.24 -0.11
CA ALA A 488 14.77 10.69 -1.00
C ALA A 488 14.50 9.20 -1.25
N ILE A 489 14.78 8.75 -2.46
CA ILE A 489 14.81 7.34 -2.87
C ILE A 489 16.24 7.04 -3.32
N VAL A 490 16.84 5.98 -2.79
CA VAL A 490 18.13 5.46 -3.29
C VAL A 490 17.83 4.56 -4.49
N ASP A 491 18.06 5.10 -5.68
CA ASP A 491 17.69 4.50 -6.97
C ASP A 491 18.80 3.53 -7.41
N THR A 492 18.73 2.32 -6.85
CA THR A 492 19.81 1.33 -6.92
C THR A 492 19.94 0.76 -8.33
N ASN A 493 18.82 0.67 -9.06
CA ASN A 493 18.79 0.16 -10.43
C ASN A 493 18.89 1.27 -11.50
N LYS A 494 18.89 2.54 -11.09
CA LYS A 494 19.08 3.75 -11.91
C LYS A 494 17.96 4.04 -12.90
N ASN A 495 16.79 3.45 -12.71
CA ASN A 495 15.68 3.60 -13.66
C ASN A 495 14.90 4.91 -13.50
N GLY A 496 15.20 5.71 -12.47
CA GLY A 496 14.56 7.01 -12.23
C GLY A 496 13.16 6.93 -11.64
N THR A 497 12.75 5.76 -11.17
CA THR A 497 11.51 5.50 -10.43
C THR A 497 11.82 4.75 -9.14
N TRP A 498 10.86 4.72 -8.21
CA TRP A 498 11.04 3.92 -6.99
C TRP A 498 10.57 2.49 -7.25
N ASP A 499 11.40 1.51 -6.91
CA ASP A 499 11.06 0.10 -7.02
C ASP A 499 10.69 -0.53 -5.66
N PRO A 500 9.53 -1.22 -5.58
CA PRO A 500 9.10 -1.92 -4.37
C PRO A 500 9.81 -3.26 -4.15
N GLY A 501 10.82 -3.60 -4.95
CA GLY A 501 11.51 -4.89 -4.90
C GLY A 501 10.76 -6.03 -5.60
N ASN A 502 11.38 -7.21 -5.63
CA ASN A 502 10.80 -8.43 -6.19
C ASN A 502 11.27 -9.65 -5.40
N ILE A 503 10.34 -10.26 -4.66
CA ILE A 503 10.60 -11.38 -3.75
C ILE A 503 11.08 -12.65 -4.44
N PHE A 504 10.65 -12.90 -5.68
CA PHE A 504 11.10 -14.06 -6.46
C PHE A 504 12.50 -13.88 -7.02
N LYS A 505 12.92 -12.63 -7.25
CA LYS A 505 14.26 -12.28 -7.71
C LYS A 505 15.23 -12.01 -6.55
N GLY A 506 14.76 -12.03 -5.30
CA GLY A 506 15.57 -11.64 -4.14
C GLY A 506 16.01 -10.19 -4.18
N ILE A 507 15.15 -9.27 -4.66
CA ILE A 507 15.47 -7.85 -4.77
C ILE A 507 14.65 -7.09 -3.72
N GLU A 508 15.30 -6.50 -2.72
CA GLU A 508 14.61 -5.70 -1.70
C GLU A 508 14.00 -4.41 -2.29
N PRO A 509 12.98 -3.84 -1.63
CA PRO A 509 12.50 -2.50 -1.96
C PRO A 509 13.60 -1.44 -1.84
N GLU A 510 13.59 -0.47 -2.74
CA GLU A 510 14.53 0.65 -2.67
C GLU A 510 14.31 1.49 -1.41
N ARG A 511 15.43 1.92 -0.81
CA ARG A 511 15.42 2.68 0.44
C ARG A 511 14.76 4.04 0.22
N VAL A 512 13.80 4.36 1.09
CA VAL A 512 13.12 5.67 1.12
C VAL A 512 13.47 6.39 2.43
N ILE A 513 14.00 7.59 2.32
CA ILE A 513 14.38 8.44 3.44
C ILE A 513 13.48 9.67 3.46
N TYR A 514 12.78 9.88 4.57
CA TYR A 514 11.90 11.04 4.74
C TYR A 514 12.62 12.16 5.48
N TYR A 515 12.40 13.39 5.02
CA TYR A 515 12.70 14.58 5.81
C TYR A 515 11.84 14.58 7.07
N LYS A 516 12.43 15.04 8.18
CA LYS A 516 11.72 15.28 9.44
C LYS A 516 12.09 16.68 9.93
N ASN A 517 11.09 17.46 10.32
CA ASN A 517 11.29 18.78 10.91
C ASN A 517 11.83 18.65 12.35
N SER A 518 12.03 19.79 13.03
CA SER A 518 12.53 19.87 14.42
C SER A 518 11.66 19.14 15.44
N GLU A 519 10.38 18.94 15.15
CA GLU A 519 9.42 18.22 15.99
C GLU A 519 9.32 16.73 15.62
N GLY A 520 10.09 16.28 14.64
CA GLY A 520 10.06 14.90 14.13
C GLY A 520 8.92 14.61 13.15
N ALA A 521 8.09 15.61 12.80
CA ALA A 521 7.02 15.49 11.81
C ALA A 521 7.59 15.48 10.39
N ARG A 522 6.93 14.73 9.49
CA ARG A 522 7.40 14.52 8.10
C ARG A 522 6.79 15.48 7.09
N SER A 523 5.72 16.14 7.48
CA SER A 523 5.03 17.10 6.63
C SER A 523 5.39 18.52 7.03
N PHE A 524 5.23 19.43 6.07
CA PHE A 524 5.35 20.86 6.27
C PHE A 524 4.38 21.61 5.34
N PRO A 525 3.86 22.76 5.77
CA PRO A 525 2.99 23.58 4.94
C PRO A 525 3.81 24.43 3.97
N LEU A 526 3.32 24.56 2.74
CA LEU A 526 3.76 25.56 1.77
C LEU A 526 2.61 26.53 1.48
N ARG A 527 2.91 27.83 1.48
CA ARG A 527 1.93 28.88 1.13
C ARG A 527 2.38 29.64 -0.12
N ALA A 528 1.45 30.37 -0.72
CA ALA A 528 1.75 31.27 -1.83
C ALA A 528 2.79 32.31 -1.39
N ASN A 529 3.73 32.62 -2.29
CA ASN A 529 4.82 33.57 -2.09
C ASN A 529 5.72 33.25 -0.87
N TRP A 530 5.84 31.97 -0.51
CA TRP A 530 6.75 31.50 0.55
C TRP A 530 7.97 30.78 -0.02
N ASP A 531 9.11 31.04 0.60
CA ASP A 531 10.33 30.25 0.45
C ASP A 531 10.50 29.37 1.69
N VAL A 532 10.44 28.05 1.53
CA VAL A 532 10.60 27.07 2.61
C VAL A 532 11.93 26.34 2.46
N GLY A 533 12.80 26.43 3.47
CA GLY A 533 14.04 25.68 3.54
C GLY A 533 15.28 26.54 3.86
N PRO A 534 16.50 25.99 3.67
CA PRO A 534 16.78 24.69 3.08
C PRO A 534 16.30 23.52 3.95
N LEU A 535 15.56 22.60 3.35
CA LEU A 535 15.21 21.32 3.96
C LEU A 535 16.35 20.33 3.73
N ILE A 536 16.95 19.85 4.82
CA ILE A 536 18.16 19.03 4.75
C ILE A 536 17.81 17.55 4.86
N LEU A 537 18.11 16.77 3.82
CA LEU A 537 18.07 15.31 3.81
C LEU A 537 19.47 14.74 4.06
N ARG A 538 19.58 13.74 4.95
CA ARG A 538 20.84 13.04 5.26
C ARG A 538 20.62 11.54 5.13
N PHE A 539 21.38 10.86 4.28
CA PHE A 539 21.26 9.41 4.06
C PHE A 539 22.47 8.74 3.44
#